data_AF-A0A1C5VMQ6-F1
#
_entry.id   AF-A0A1C5VMQ6-F1
#
_cell.length_a   1.000
_cell.length_b   1.000
_cell.length_c   1.000
_cell.angle_alpha   90.00
_cell.angle_beta   90.00
_cell.angle_gamma   90.00
#
_symmetry.space_group_name_H-M   'P 1'
#
loop_
_entity.id
_entity.type
_entity.pdbx_description
1 polymer ?
#
loop_
_entity_poly.entity_id
_entity_poly.type
_entity_poly.pdbx_seq_one_letter_code
_entity_poly.pdbx_strand_id
1 'polypeptide(L)'
;MLKVVGQDIISGAMGFIGTDSDRLYRMGAAEKTEDVTVTGNPAVLDNATGKPFRDLHIYGRSTQDGTPTPDAPVPIVNAGDGGSVAVKVTGRNILDMRNSRESVNGEGITYTRSADYSFTRTGTATGTTGNVWIAGGYEQRPAPDLSNVFCILLKGVQYSIKDCLLFAVTPISKHLTAQGDNFVPPVDMYITGVRNEKFILDKTYNDIVYPAVYVEAKALPYEPYREQLLTMPTPNGLSGIPVASGGNYTDQSGQRWVCDEVDLARGVKVQRVKVKELSPDDQWTYQKLANGNNNFQTHIINNEEIAGKALPSICSILPFKNVIWNDNIQNLPKIYVYEKEITASFPPSSEYSSLEVFKQLLTDVKSVIYYVLAAPIETPLTTAEIAAYKSLRTYRGTTIVEARDKAGISATYKCNTKAAEKEVNILHADLMAEMEELDENSEIV
;
A
#
# COMPACT_ATOMS: atom_id res chain seq x y z
N MET A 1 0.42 30.55 45.27
CA MET A 1 0.50 29.29 44.51
C MET A 1 -0.20 29.52 43.17
N LEU A 2 0.56 29.82 42.12
CA LEU A 2 0.01 30.20 40.80
C LEU A 2 -0.42 28.94 40.04
N LYS A 3 -1.67 28.91 39.57
CA LYS A 3 -2.28 27.80 38.84
C LYS A 3 -2.08 28.04 37.34
N VAL A 4 -1.49 27.09 36.61
CA VAL A 4 -1.41 27.15 35.13
C VAL A 4 -2.80 26.79 34.58
N VAL A 5 -3.45 27.69 33.84
CA VAL A 5 -4.87 27.54 33.42
C VAL A 5 -5.03 27.27 31.92
N GLY A 6 -3.96 27.23 31.13
CA GLY A 6 -4.05 26.91 29.70
C GLY A 6 -2.73 27.13 28.96
N GLN A 7 -2.59 26.46 27.81
CA GLN A 7 -1.48 26.61 26.88
C GLN A 7 -2.06 27.05 25.53
N ASP A 8 -2.06 28.36 25.26
CA ASP A 8 -2.51 28.91 23.98
C ASP A 8 -1.35 28.97 22.98
N ILE A 9 -1.59 28.54 21.74
CA ILE A 9 -0.63 28.60 20.62
C ILE A 9 -1.07 29.76 19.69
N ILE A 10 -0.34 30.87 19.68
CA ILE A 10 -0.58 31.97 18.73
C ILE A 10 0.26 31.71 17.48
N SER A 11 -0.40 31.51 16.34
CA SER A 11 0.23 31.51 15.01
C SER A 11 -0.03 32.84 14.32
N GLY A 12 1.01 33.65 14.08
CA GLY A 12 0.94 34.86 13.25
C GLY A 12 1.37 36.13 13.98
N ALA A 13 1.92 37.08 13.20
CA ALA A 13 2.49 38.32 13.70
C ALA A 13 1.44 39.21 14.40
N MET A 14 1.77 39.60 15.63
CA MET A 14 1.08 40.56 16.50
C MET A 14 -0.30 40.13 17.04
N GLY A 15 -0.29 39.40 18.16
CA GLY A 15 -1.41 39.33 19.11
C GLY A 15 -1.01 39.99 20.43
N PHE A 16 -1.81 40.95 20.90
CA PHE A 16 -1.60 41.67 22.16
C PHE A 16 -1.69 40.74 23.38
N ILE A 17 -0.76 40.89 24.32
CA ILE A 17 -0.68 40.11 25.57
C ILE A 17 -1.59 40.80 26.60
N GLY A 18 -2.55 40.07 27.15
CA GLY A 18 -3.37 40.55 28.28
C GLY A 18 -2.51 40.86 29.50
N THR A 19 -2.66 42.05 30.08
CA THR A 19 -1.82 42.62 31.14
C THR A 19 -2.16 42.12 32.56
N ASP A 20 -2.65 40.90 32.70
CA ASP A 20 -3.02 40.37 34.02
C ASP A 20 -1.75 39.99 34.81
N SER A 21 -1.45 40.74 35.87
CA SER A 21 -0.27 40.60 36.72
C SER A 21 -0.15 39.26 37.46
N ASP A 22 -1.21 38.46 37.46
CA ASP A 22 -1.31 37.20 38.20
C ASP A 22 -1.24 35.96 37.26
N ARG A 23 -0.84 36.12 36.00
CA ARG A 23 -0.76 35.01 35.02
C ARG A 23 0.61 34.94 34.34
N LEU A 24 1.30 33.81 34.53
CA LEU A 24 2.54 33.52 33.82
C LEU A 24 2.24 32.86 32.47
N TYR A 25 2.38 33.61 31.37
CA TYR A 25 2.27 33.07 30.02
C TYR A 25 3.60 32.45 29.58
N ARG A 26 3.62 31.14 29.29
CA ARG A 26 4.78 30.49 28.65
C ARG A 26 4.58 30.47 27.14
N MET A 27 5.30 31.31 26.42
CA MET A 27 5.36 31.26 24.96
C MET A 27 6.23 30.06 24.53
N GLY A 28 5.61 29.04 23.96
CA GLY A 28 6.35 28.01 23.22
C GLY A 28 6.76 28.54 21.86
N ALA A 29 8.00 28.32 21.43
CA ALA A 29 8.38 28.56 20.05
C ALA A 29 7.49 27.73 19.12
N ALA A 30 6.98 28.34 18.05
CA ALA A 30 6.21 27.60 17.05
C ALA A 30 7.02 26.42 16.52
N GLU A 31 6.38 25.25 16.42
CA GLU A 31 6.98 24.05 15.84
C GLU A 31 7.38 24.38 14.38
N LYS A 32 8.67 24.28 14.04
CA LYS A 32 9.15 24.51 12.67
C LYS A 32 8.65 23.34 11.83
N THR A 33 7.82 23.62 10.83
CA THR A 33 7.13 22.58 10.06
C THR A 33 7.12 22.88 8.57
N GLU A 34 7.14 21.83 7.77
CA GLU A 34 7.07 21.88 6.31
C GLU A 34 6.05 20.85 5.80
N ASP A 35 5.51 21.10 4.61
CA ASP A 35 4.69 20.10 3.92
C ASP A 35 5.59 19.12 3.19
N VAL A 36 5.48 17.85 3.54
CA VAL A 36 6.24 16.75 2.94
C VAL A 36 5.27 15.80 2.30
N THR A 37 5.57 15.36 1.08
CA THR A 37 4.81 14.34 0.34
C THR A 37 5.60 13.05 0.29
N VAL A 38 4.95 11.95 0.67
CA VAL A 38 5.52 10.60 0.58
C VAL A 38 4.59 9.71 -0.24
N THR A 39 5.17 8.78 -0.99
CA THR A 39 4.45 7.85 -1.85
C THR A 39 4.82 6.41 -1.55
N GLY A 40 3.87 5.49 -1.65
CA GLY A 40 4.11 4.06 -1.46
C GLY A 40 3.01 3.36 -0.70
N ASN A 41 3.09 2.04 -0.56
CA ASN A 41 2.14 1.29 0.25
C ASN A 41 2.88 0.15 0.97
N PRO A 42 3.20 0.31 2.27
CA PRO A 42 2.82 1.44 3.13
C PRO A 42 3.57 2.74 2.80
N ALA A 43 2.94 3.89 3.03
CA ALA A 43 3.59 5.19 3.07
C ALA A 43 3.98 5.52 4.52
N VAL A 44 5.27 5.81 4.74
CA VAL A 44 5.83 6.13 6.06
C VAL A 44 5.96 7.65 6.19
N LEU A 45 5.23 8.23 7.13
CA LEU A 45 5.23 9.67 7.40
C LEU A 45 6.02 9.91 8.68
N ASP A 46 7.32 10.15 8.52
CA ASP A 46 8.22 10.41 9.64
C ASP A 46 8.09 11.83 10.19
N ASN A 47 8.35 11.97 11.49
CA ASN A 47 8.36 13.26 12.18
C ASN A 47 7.06 14.07 12.00
N ALA A 48 5.92 13.40 11.81
CA ALA A 48 4.62 14.00 11.69
C ALA A 48 4.20 14.74 12.98
N THR A 49 3.37 15.78 12.82
CA THR A 49 3.04 16.74 13.89
C THR A 49 1.71 16.46 14.59
N GLY A 50 1.00 15.39 14.21
CA GLY A 50 -0.34 15.08 14.74
C GLY A 50 -1.47 15.89 14.08
N LYS A 51 -1.16 16.65 13.02
CA LYS A 51 -2.12 17.51 12.31
C LYS A 51 -2.90 16.70 11.25
N PRO A 52 -4.03 17.23 10.75
CA PRO A 52 -4.70 16.68 9.58
C PRO A 52 -3.75 16.53 8.39
N PHE A 53 -4.05 15.57 7.52
CA PHE A 53 -3.40 15.47 6.22
C PHE A 53 -3.63 16.76 5.43
N ARG A 54 -2.62 17.17 4.67
CA ARG A 54 -2.74 18.25 3.68
C ARG A 54 -3.30 17.73 2.38
N ASP A 55 -2.88 16.54 2.02
CA ASP A 55 -3.37 15.81 0.86
C ASP A 55 -3.26 14.31 1.09
N LEU A 56 -4.16 13.54 0.50
CA LEU A 56 -4.13 12.09 0.49
C LEU A 56 -4.77 11.58 -0.80
N HIS A 57 -4.00 10.83 -1.56
CA HIS A 57 -4.43 10.20 -2.81
C HIS A 57 -4.39 8.69 -2.67
N ILE A 58 -5.40 8.05 -3.24
CA ILE A 58 -5.45 6.59 -3.42
C ILE A 58 -5.42 6.31 -4.92
N TYR A 59 -4.44 5.55 -5.38
CA TYR A 59 -4.21 5.27 -6.79
C TYR A 59 -4.59 3.84 -7.13
N GLY A 60 -5.24 3.69 -8.28
CA GLY A 60 -5.54 2.40 -8.87
C GLY A 60 -4.29 1.63 -9.29
N ARG A 61 -4.47 0.32 -9.41
CA ARG A 61 -3.43 -0.60 -9.84
C ARG A 61 -4.09 -1.83 -10.43
N SER A 62 -3.75 -2.18 -11.67
CA SER A 62 -4.18 -3.42 -12.31
C SER A 62 -2.99 -4.37 -12.45
N THR A 63 -3.20 -5.64 -12.13
CA THR A 63 -2.18 -6.68 -12.24
C THR A 63 -2.67 -7.84 -13.09
N GLN A 64 -1.76 -8.42 -13.86
CA GLN A 64 -2.01 -9.58 -14.73
C GLN A 64 -0.82 -10.52 -14.57
N ASP A 65 -1.05 -11.73 -14.07
CA ASP A 65 0.01 -12.70 -13.77
C ASP A 65 0.25 -13.63 -14.97
N GLY A 66 1.10 -13.17 -15.88
CA GLY A 66 1.44 -13.89 -17.12
C GLY A 66 1.14 -13.08 -18.38
N THR A 67 1.49 -13.66 -19.53
CA THR A 67 1.17 -13.07 -20.85
C THR A 67 -0.12 -13.69 -21.38
N PRO A 68 -1.18 -12.90 -21.61
CA PRO A 68 -2.45 -13.41 -22.08
C PRO A 68 -2.36 -13.92 -23.52
N THR A 69 -3.07 -15.01 -23.79
CA THR A 69 -3.32 -15.53 -25.14
C THR A 69 -4.79 -15.95 -25.27
N PRO A 70 -5.31 -16.12 -26.48
CA PRO A 70 -6.69 -16.60 -26.67
C PRO A 70 -7.00 -17.92 -25.95
N ASP A 71 -6.05 -18.87 -25.97
CA ASP A 71 -6.22 -20.20 -25.33
C ASP A 71 -5.91 -20.20 -23.83
N ALA A 72 -5.14 -19.21 -23.36
CA ALA A 72 -4.80 -19.02 -21.96
C ALA A 72 -5.07 -17.56 -21.56
N PRO A 73 -6.35 -17.18 -21.37
CA PRO A 73 -6.71 -15.87 -20.88
C PRO A 73 -6.13 -15.66 -19.47
N VAL A 74 -5.62 -14.46 -19.20
CA VAL A 74 -5.10 -14.10 -17.88
C VAL A 74 -6.00 -13.04 -17.25
N PRO A 75 -6.60 -13.32 -16.07
CA PRO A 75 -7.41 -12.36 -15.35
C PRO A 75 -6.65 -11.07 -15.03
N ILE A 76 -7.36 -9.95 -15.07
CA ILE A 76 -6.86 -8.64 -14.64
C ILE A 76 -7.51 -8.35 -13.28
N VAL A 77 -6.68 -8.11 -12.27
CA VAL A 77 -7.13 -7.82 -10.90
C VAL A 77 -6.79 -6.38 -10.57
N ASN A 78 -7.79 -5.59 -10.17
CA ASN A 78 -7.61 -4.21 -9.76
C ASN A 78 -7.60 -4.04 -8.24
N ALA A 79 -6.95 -2.98 -7.79
CA ALA A 79 -7.14 -2.48 -6.43
C ALA A 79 -8.62 -2.15 -6.20
N GLY A 80 -9.19 -2.66 -5.10
CA GLY A 80 -10.57 -2.37 -4.72
C GLY A 80 -11.66 -3.10 -5.51
N ASP A 81 -11.33 -4.17 -6.27
CA ASP A 81 -12.31 -5.03 -6.96
C ASP A 81 -13.38 -5.62 -6.00
N GLY A 82 -13.11 -5.66 -4.70
CA GLY A 82 -14.09 -6.02 -3.66
C GLY A 82 -15.18 -4.97 -3.41
N GLY A 83 -15.20 -3.88 -4.17
CA GLY A 83 -16.21 -2.81 -4.09
C GLY A 83 -15.82 -1.63 -3.20
N SER A 84 -14.70 -1.72 -2.49
CA SER A 84 -14.14 -0.62 -1.70
C SER A 84 -12.63 -0.80 -1.51
N VAL A 85 -11.93 0.31 -1.28
CA VAL A 85 -10.54 0.32 -0.77
C VAL A 85 -10.54 0.83 0.66
N ALA A 86 -9.95 0.04 1.57
CA ALA A 86 -9.72 0.43 2.94
C ALA A 86 -8.31 0.99 3.12
N VAL A 87 -8.21 2.23 3.60
CA VAL A 87 -6.97 2.89 4.00
C VAL A 87 -6.89 2.92 5.52
N LYS A 88 -5.87 2.24 6.06
CA LYS A 88 -5.50 2.31 7.46
C LYS A 88 -4.51 3.44 7.68
N VAL A 89 -4.76 4.25 8.70
CA VAL A 89 -3.80 5.21 9.24
C VAL A 89 -3.45 4.76 10.65
N THR A 90 -2.25 4.23 10.83
CA THR A 90 -1.79 3.73 12.12
C THR A 90 -0.68 4.60 12.68
N GLY A 91 -0.47 4.48 13.99
CA GLY A 91 0.79 4.91 14.59
C GLY A 91 1.95 4.06 14.07
N ARG A 92 3.12 4.25 14.67
CA ARG A 92 4.32 3.52 14.28
C ARG A 92 4.20 2.00 14.41
N ASN A 93 3.57 1.52 15.48
CA ASN A 93 3.33 0.08 15.68
C ASN A 93 2.11 -0.36 14.87
N ILE A 94 2.32 -1.25 13.90
CA ILE A 94 1.26 -1.78 13.04
C ILE A 94 0.66 -3.09 13.55
N LEU A 95 1.17 -3.65 14.64
CA LEU A 95 0.68 -4.91 15.22
C LEU A 95 -0.57 -4.67 16.08
N ASP A 96 -1.74 -5.07 15.58
CA ASP A 96 -2.99 -4.95 16.30
C ASP A 96 -3.14 -6.01 17.41
N MET A 97 -2.76 -5.64 18.62
CA MET A 97 -2.89 -6.51 19.80
C MET A 97 -4.19 -6.27 20.60
N ARG A 98 -5.18 -5.55 20.06
CA ARG A 98 -6.44 -5.26 20.76
C ARG A 98 -7.23 -6.52 21.11
N ASN A 99 -7.17 -7.53 20.24
CA ASN A 99 -7.86 -8.81 20.39
C ASN A 99 -6.96 -9.95 20.90
N SER A 100 -5.79 -9.63 21.46
CA SER A 100 -4.92 -10.63 22.09
C SER A 100 -5.51 -11.15 23.40
N ARG A 101 -4.93 -12.23 23.94
CA ARG A 101 -5.37 -12.80 25.23
C ARG A 101 -5.07 -11.82 26.38
N GLU A 102 -5.97 -11.75 27.36
CA GLU A 102 -5.76 -10.92 28.57
C GLU A 102 -4.71 -11.53 29.49
N SER A 103 -4.71 -12.86 29.63
CA SER A 103 -3.68 -13.60 30.35
C SER A 103 -3.50 -14.97 29.71
N VAL A 104 -2.25 -15.44 29.66
CA VAL A 104 -1.91 -16.76 29.12
C VAL A 104 -0.67 -17.29 29.83
N ASN A 105 -0.67 -18.59 30.13
CA ASN A 105 0.45 -19.29 30.73
C ASN A 105 1.02 -20.34 29.77
N GLY A 106 2.32 -20.58 29.85
CA GLY A 106 2.98 -21.72 29.23
C GLY A 106 4.40 -21.89 29.75
N GLU A 107 4.80 -23.15 29.97
CA GLU A 107 6.15 -23.51 30.44
C GLU A 107 6.59 -22.75 31.70
N GLY A 108 5.69 -22.60 32.68
CA GLY A 108 6.00 -21.92 33.95
C GLY A 108 6.02 -20.39 33.89
N ILE A 109 5.77 -19.79 32.72
CA ILE A 109 5.70 -18.34 32.52
C ILE A 109 4.27 -17.90 32.26
N THR A 110 3.87 -16.81 32.89
CA THR A 110 2.58 -16.13 32.68
C THR A 110 2.81 -14.78 32.01
N TYR A 111 2.05 -14.51 30.96
CA TYR A 111 1.93 -13.20 30.32
C TYR A 111 0.59 -12.61 30.71
N THR A 112 0.58 -11.37 31.22
CA THR A 112 -0.64 -10.62 31.53
C THR A 112 -0.63 -9.30 30.79
N ARG A 113 -1.68 -9.04 30.02
CA ARG A 113 -1.79 -7.88 29.14
C ARG A 113 -2.07 -6.61 29.92
N SER A 114 -1.33 -5.56 29.60
CA SER A 114 -1.56 -4.19 30.06
C SER A 114 -2.53 -3.45 29.14
N ALA A 115 -3.06 -2.31 29.61
CA ALA A 115 -3.99 -1.49 28.82
C ALA A 115 -3.38 -0.93 27.52
N ASP A 116 -2.06 -0.81 27.46
CA ASP A 116 -1.29 -0.33 26.32
C ASP A 116 -0.84 -1.46 25.38
N TYR A 117 -1.36 -2.68 25.60
CA TYR A 117 -1.05 -3.92 24.87
C TYR A 117 0.39 -4.45 25.02
N SER A 118 1.18 -3.90 25.95
CA SER A 118 2.37 -4.59 26.47
C SER A 118 1.94 -5.76 27.37
N PHE A 119 2.90 -6.63 27.73
CA PHE A 119 2.63 -7.74 28.64
C PHE A 119 3.64 -7.79 29.77
N THR A 120 3.15 -7.87 31.00
CA THR A 120 3.98 -8.27 32.14
C THR A 120 4.22 -9.76 32.05
N ARG A 121 5.50 -10.16 32.08
CA ARG A 121 5.95 -11.54 31.99
C ARG A 121 6.55 -11.96 33.34
N THR A 122 5.94 -12.97 33.97
CA THR A 122 6.36 -13.46 35.30
C THR A 122 6.47 -14.98 35.37
N GLY A 123 7.37 -15.47 36.22
CA GLY A 123 7.54 -16.89 36.51
C GLY A 123 8.93 -17.42 36.15
N THR A 124 9.14 -18.71 36.36
CA THR A 124 10.40 -19.40 36.03
C THR A 124 10.15 -20.39 34.91
N ALA A 125 10.92 -20.30 33.83
CA ALA A 125 10.70 -21.10 32.64
C ALA A 125 11.06 -22.57 32.89
N THR A 126 10.11 -23.48 32.68
CA THR A 126 10.28 -24.93 32.88
C THR A 126 10.66 -25.67 31.59
N GLY A 127 10.64 -25.00 30.44
CA GLY A 127 10.94 -25.58 29.14
C GLY A 127 11.57 -24.56 28.18
N THR A 128 12.50 -25.03 27.33
CA THR A 128 13.25 -24.18 26.37
C THR A 128 12.44 -23.74 25.16
N THR A 129 11.35 -24.44 24.85
CA THR A 129 10.55 -24.16 23.64
C THR A 129 9.65 -22.95 23.84
N GLY A 130 9.08 -22.78 25.05
CA GLY A 130 8.39 -21.59 25.48
C GLY A 130 7.31 -21.07 24.52
N ASN A 131 6.31 -21.90 24.18
CA ASN A 131 5.27 -21.54 23.20
C ASN A 131 4.06 -20.84 23.85
N VAL A 132 4.23 -19.60 24.31
CA VAL A 132 3.11 -18.79 24.78
C VAL A 132 2.50 -18.02 23.61
N TRP A 133 1.34 -18.47 23.16
CA TRP A 133 0.54 -17.81 22.14
C TRP A 133 -0.23 -16.63 22.74
N ILE A 134 0.32 -15.44 22.57
CA ILE A 134 -0.24 -14.20 23.08
C ILE A 134 -1.48 -13.80 22.26
N ALA A 135 -1.46 -14.09 20.95
CA ALA A 135 -2.62 -13.92 20.08
C ALA A 135 -2.64 -14.99 18.98
N GLY A 136 -3.84 -15.39 18.54
CA GLY A 136 -4.02 -16.32 17.42
C GLY A 136 -3.39 -17.70 17.62
N GLY A 137 -2.82 -18.26 16.54
CA GLY A 137 -2.20 -19.59 16.58
C GLY A 137 -1.40 -19.95 15.33
N TYR A 138 -0.70 -21.08 15.40
CA TYR A 138 0.29 -21.52 14.39
C TYR A 138 -0.29 -21.82 13.00
N GLU A 139 -1.47 -22.45 12.94
CA GLU A 139 -2.08 -22.94 11.70
C GLU A 139 -3.33 -22.14 11.29
N GLN A 140 -3.53 -20.96 11.89
CA GLN A 140 -4.70 -20.14 11.62
C GLN A 140 -4.59 -19.51 10.23
N ARG A 141 -5.60 -19.71 9.40
CA ARG A 141 -5.70 -19.04 8.09
C ARG A 141 -6.40 -17.68 8.23
N PRO A 142 -6.09 -16.69 7.40
CA PRO A 142 -6.85 -15.45 7.35
C PRO A 142 -8.32 -15.74 7.08
N ALA A 143 -9.20 -15.16 7.89
CA ALA A 143 -10.63 -15.15 7.61
C ALA A 143 -10.90 -14.35 6.33
N PRO A 144 -11.99 -14.64 5.58
CA PRO A 144 -12.31 -13.89 4.37
C PRO A 144 -12.45 -12.37 4.59
N ASP A 145 -12.87 -11.95 5.79
CA ASP A 145 -13.01 -10.55 6.20
C ASP A 145 -11.74 -9.98 6.87
N LEU A 146 -10.68 -10.79 7.00
CA LEU A 146 -9.42 -10.49 7.67
C LEU A 146 -9.58 -10.11 9.16
N SER A 147 -10.69 -10.48 9.81
CA SER A 147 -10.98 -10.12 11.22
C SER A 147 -9.99 -10.73 12.22
N ASN A 148 -9.33 -11.83 11.86
CA ASN A 148 -8.31 -12.50 12.67
C ASN A 148 -6.87 -12.16 12.26
N VAL A 149 -6.67 -11.18 11.38
CA VAL A 149 -5.36 -10.72 10.93
C VAL A 149 -4.89 -9.56 11.80
N PHE A 150 -3.77 -9.74 12.51
CA PHE A 150 -3.21 -8.73 13.43
C PHE A 150 -2.41 -7.64 12.70
N CYS A 151 -1.74 -7.99 11.61
CA CYS A 151 -1.13 -7.04 10.67
C CYS A 151 -0.83 -7.76 9.34
N ILE A 152 -0.52 -6.99 8.30
CA ILE A 152 -0.09 -7.50 7.00
C ILE A 152 1.35 -7.07 6.77
N LEU A 153 2.22 -8.00 6.43
CA LEU A 153 3.58 -7.70 5.99
C LEU A 153 3.66 -7.90 4.49
N LEU A 154 3.88 -6.81 3.74
CA LEU A 154 3.88 -6.84 2.28
C LEU A 154 5.21 -7.34 1.73
N LYS A 155 5.15 -8.11 0.64
CA LYS A 155 6.34 -8.64 -0.02
C LYS A 155 7.32 -7.51 -0.37
N GLY A 156 8.60 -7.72 -0.04
CA GLY A 156 9.67 -6.78 -0.39
C GLY A 156 9.77 -5.53 0.50
N VAL A 157 8.85 -5.34 1.46
CA VAL A 157 8.93 -4.27 2.46
C VAL A 157 9.75 -4.76 3.66
N GLN A 158 10.62 -3.91 4.19
CA GLN A 158 11.44 -4.24 5.35
C GLN A 158 10.70 -3.89 6.65
N TYR A 159 10.78 -4.78 7.64
CA TYR A 159 10.14 -4.62 8.95
C TYR A 159 11.10 -4.94 10.10
N SER A 160 10.98 -4.21 11.20
CA SER A 160 11.54 -4.58 12.51
C SER A 160 10.44 -5.16 13.40
N ILE A 161 10.72 -6.35 13.97
CA ILE A 161 9.80 -7.13 14.78
C ILE A 161 10.42 -7.33 16.16
N LYS A 162 9.74 -6.85 17.19
CA LYS A 162 10.26 -6.77 18.56
C LYS A 162 9.47 -7.61 19.54
N ASP A 163 10.18 -8.30 20.43
CA ASP A 163 9.68 -9.08 21.56
C ASP A 163 8.62 -10.16 21.20
N CYS A 164 8.56 -10.58 19.94
CA CYS A 164 7.61 -11.59 19.47
C CYS A 164 8.07 -12.31 18.18
N LEU A 165 7.45 -13.45 17.90
CA LEU A 165 7.45 -14.11 16.60
C LEU A 165 6.05 -14.06 16.00
N LEU A 166 6.00 -13.78 14.70
CA LEU A 166 4.77 -13.69 13.93
C LEU A 166 4.62 -14.92 13.05
N PHE A 167 3.38 -15.36 12.84
CA PHE A 167 3.04 -16.54 12.06
C PHE A 167 1.97 -16.24 11.03
N ALA A 168 2.17 -16.77 9.83
CA ALA A 168 1.22 -16.70 8.73
C ALA A 168 1.14 -18.04 7.98
N VAL A 169 -0.08 -18.36 7.52
CA VAL A 169 -0.37 -19.49 6.65
C VAL A 169 -0.83 -18.93 5.30
N THR A 170 -0.14 -19.30 4.23
CA THR A 170 -0.50 -18.92 2.85
C THR A 170 -1.01 -20.15 2.08
N PRO A 171 -1.61 -19.99 0.90
CA PRO A 171 -1.94 -21.11 0.02
C PRO A 171 -0.70 -21.93 -0.40
N ILE A 172 0.46 -21.26 -0.55
CA ILE A 172 1.70 -21.85 -1.08
C ILE A 172 2.68 -22.32 0.01
N SER A 173 2.60 -21.78 1.23
CA SER A 173 3.45 -22.15 2.38
C SER A 173 2.63 -22.12 3.66
N LYS A 174 2.64 -23.24 4.40
CA LYS A 174 1.82 -23.39 5.61
C LYS A 174 2.42 -22.77 6.87
N HIS A 175 3.71 -22.43 6.87
CA HIS A 175 4.42 -22.01 8.08
C HIS A 175 5.44 -20.92 7.76
N LEU A 176 4.95 -19.71 7.50
CA LEU A 176 5.83 -18.56 7.41
C LEU A 176 5.96 -17.94 8.80
N THR A 177 7.20 -17.64 9.18
CA THR A 177 7.54 -16.99 10.46
C THR A 177 8.33 -15.73 10.18
N ALA A 178 8.04 -14.67 10.94
CA ALA A 178 8.77 -13.40 10.87
C ALA A 178 9.28 -13.00 12.26
N GLN A 179 10.52 -12.50 12.33
CA GLN A 179 11.21 -12.05 13.54
C GLN A 179 12.43 -11.17 13.18
N GLY A 180 12.89 -10.36 14.13
CA GLY A 180 14.13 -9.57 14.03
C GLY A 180 13.97 -8.21 13.33
N ASP A 181 15.06 -7.45 13.26
CA ASP A 181 15.04 -6.03 12.88
C ASP A 181 15.08 -5.73 11.38
N ASN A 182 15.26 -6.75 10.54
CA ASN A 182 15.49 -6.60 9.10
C ASN A 182 14.69 -7.61 8.28
N PHE A 183 13.50 -7.97 8.74
CA PHE A 183 12.70 -8.98 8.07
C PHE A 183 12.09 -8.43 6.77
N VAL A 184 12.31 -9.13 5.66
CA VAL A 184 11.68 -8.84 4.36
C VAL A 184 10.81 -10.04 3.97
N PRO A 185 9.47 -9.89 3.91
CA PRO A 185 8.58 -10.98 3.56
C PRO A 185 8.84 -11.46 2.12
N PRO A 186 8.95 -12.78 1.88
CA PRO A 186 9.12 -13.34 0.53
C PRO A 186 7.82 -13.29 -0.28
N VAL A 187 6.69 -13.20 0.41
CA VAL A 187 5.32 -13.01 -0.10
C VAL A 187 4.54 -12.17 0.88
N ASP A 188 3.36 -11.69 0.49
CA ASP A 188 2.47 -11.01 1.43
C ASP A 188 2.09 -11.98 2.56
N MET A 189 2.35 -11.58 3.81
CA MET A 189 2.10 -12.35 5.01
C MET A 189 0.97 -11.73 5.82
N TYR A 190 -0.17 -12.41 5.86
CA TYR A 190 -1.31 -12.05 6.71
C TYR A 190 -1.11 -12.71 8.08
N ILE A 191 -0.69 -11.92 9.08
CA ILE A 191 -0.29 -12.44 10.38
C ILE A 191 -1.52 -12.84 11.19
N THR A 192 -1.62 -14.11 11.53
CA THR A 192 -2.75 -14.73 12.26
C THR A 192 -2.32 -15.40 13.56
N GLY A 193 -1.02 -15.34 13.90
CA GLY A 193 -0.47 -15.83 15.16
C GLY A 193 0.66 -14.95 15.65
N VAL A 194 0.64 -14.64 16.95
CA VAL A 194 1.69 -13.90 17.65
C VAL A 194 2.08 -14.69 18.89
N ARG A 195 3.36 -15.04 18.98
CA ARG A 195 3.92 -15.81 20.10
C ARG A 195 5.16 -15.09 20.63
N ASN A 196 5.58 -15.43 21.84
CA ASN A 196 6.86 -14.97 22.39
C ASN A 196 8.08 -15.65 21.75
N GLU A 197 9.25 -15.05 21.98
CA GLU A 197 10.55 -15.67 21.74
C GLU A 197 10.83 -16.84 22.68
N LYS A 198 11.68 -17.78 22.25
CA LYS A 198 12.03 -18.97 23.04
C LYS A 198 12.53 -18.56 24.42
N PHE A 199 12.05 -19.26 25.44
CA PHE A 199 12.55 -19.05 26.79
C PHE A 199 13.95 -19.65 26.97
N ILE A 200 14.75 -18.97 27.78
CA ILE A 200 15.91 -19.55 28.44
C ILE A 200 15.40 -20.40 29.61
N LEU A 201 15.73 -21.70 29.62
CA LEU A 201 15.37 -22.64 30.69
C LEU A 201 15.88 -22.15 32.05
N ASP A 202 15.10 -22.38 33.11
CA ASP A 202 15.39 -22.00 34.51
C ASP A 202 15.55 -20.49 34.77
N LYS A 203 15.41 -19.65 33.74
CA LYS A 203 15.40 -18.19 33.92
C LYS A 203 14.08 -17.76 34.54
N THR A 204 14.17 -16.99 35.63
CA THR A 204 13.04 -16.24 36.18
C THR A 204 12.87 -14.93 35.40
N TYR A 205 11.66 -14.71 34.91
CA TYR A 205 11.24 -13.46 34.28
C TYR A 205 10.37 -12.67 35.25
N ASN A 206 10.57 -11.35 35.25
CA ASN A 206 9.77 -10.38 35.99
C ASN A 206 9.94 -9.02 35.31
N ASP A 207 9.59 -8.98 34.03
CA ASP A 207 9.81 -7.85 33.13
C ASP A 207 8.56 -7.57 32.30
N ILE A 208 8.64 -6.53 31.47
CA ILE A 208 7.60 -6.17 30.52
C ILE A 208 8.13 -6.47 29.12
N VAL A 209 7.31 -7.11 28.31
CA VAL A 209 7.57 -7.30 26.88
C VAL A 209 6.70 -6.37 26.06
N TYR A 210 7.21 -5.97 24.89
CA TYR A 210 6.60 -4.99 24.02
C TYR A 210 6.44 -5.52 22.59
N PRO A 211 5.51 -6.47 22.35
CA PRO A 211 5.25 -6.99 21.01
C PRO A 211 4.92 -5.85 20.04
N ALA A 212 5.76 -5.67 19.03
CA ALA A 212 5.59 -4.59 18.06
C ALA A 212 6.12 -4.96 16.69
N VAL A 213 5.52 -4.33 15.67
CA VAL A 213 5.99 -4.38 14.30
C VAL A 213 6.12 -2.96 13.78
N TYR A 214 7.29 -2.62 13.27
CA TYR A 214 7.59 -1.33 12.67
C TYR A 214 7.90 -1.52 11.19
N VAL A 215 7.42 -0.59 10.37
CA VAL A 215 7.87 -0.47 8.97
C VAL A 215 9.26 0.15 9.00
N GLU A 216 10.18 -0.39 8.20
CA GLU A 216 11.62 -0.07 8.15
C GLU A 216 12.47 -0.66 9.28
N ALA A 217 13.78 -0.69 9.05
CA ALA A 217 14.80 -1.34 9.88
C ALA A 217 15.26 -0.55 11.12
N LYS A 218 14.41 0.30 11.68
CA LYS A 218 14.79 1.16 12.80
C LYS A 218 14.44 0.50 14.13
N ALA A 219 15.42 0.37 15.03
CA ALA A 219 15.18 0.02 16.42
C ALA A 219 14.50 1.21 17.12
N LEU A 220 13.21 1.08 17.43
CA LEU A 220 12.38 2.19 17.89
C LEU A 220 11.78 1.93 19.29
N PRO A 221 11.60 2.97 20.12
CA PRO A 221 10.87 2.84 21.38
C PRO A 221 9.44 2.34 21.17
N TYR A 222 8.93 1.59 22.16
CA TYR A 222 7.58 1.05 22.10
C TYR A 222 6.52 2.15 22.02
N GLU A 223 5.54 1.94 21.15
CA GLU A 223 4.29 2.67 21.13
C GLU A 223 3.12 1.68 21.02
N PRO A 224 2.01 1.93 21.74
CA PRO A 224 0.80 1.13 21.59
C PRO A 224 0.20 1.27 20.19
N TYR A 225 -0.43 0.20 19.72
CA TYR A 225 -1.22 0.21 18.49
C TYR A 225 -2.35 1.25 18.54
N ARG A 226 -2.45 2.05 17.48
CA ARG A 226 -3.51 3.06 17.28
C ARG A 226 -3.88 3.06 15.80
N GLU A 227 -5.18 3.17 15.50
CA GLU A 227 -5.71 3.09 14.14
C GLU A 227 -6.82 4.11 13.91
N GLN A 228 -6.83 4.69 12.71
CA GLN A 228 -7.97 5.32 12.07
C GLN A 228 -8.21 4.60 10.74
N LEU A 229 -9.47 4.48 10.32
CA LEU A 229 -9.85 3.79 9.10
C LEU A 229 -10.64 4.73 8.19
N LEU A 230 -10.26 4.76 6.92
CA LEU A 230 -11.01 5.39 5.84
C LEU A 230 -11.37 4.31 4.82
N THR A 231 -12.66 4.16 4.53
CA THR A 231 -13.13 3.23 3.51
C THR A 231 -13.72 4.03 2.35
N MET A 232 -13.15 3.84 1.17
CA MET A 232 -13.60 4.51 -0.07
C MET A 232 -14.35 3.51 -0.95
N PRO A 233 -15.61 3.76 -1.32
CA PRO A 233 -16.34 2.88 -2.23
C PRO A 233 -15.77 2.96 -3.65
N THR A 234 -15.48 1.79 -4.21
CA THR A 234 -14.89 1.59 -5.54
C THR A 234 -15.66 0.48 -6.24
N PRO A 235 -16.93 0.70 -6.63
CA PRO A 235 -17.81 -0.35 -7.14
C PRO A 235 -17.27 -1.06 -8.39
N ASN A 236 -16.36 -0.42 -9.13
CA ASN A 236 -15.71 -0.95 -10.33
C ASN A 236 -14.19 -1.12 -10.15
N GLY A 237 -13.69 -1.15 -8.91
CA GLY A 237 -12.27 -1.07 -8.61
C GLY A 237 -11.64 0.28 -8.97
N LEU A 238 -10.32 0.38 -8.78
CA LEU A 238 -9.46 1.47 -9.26
C LEU A 238 -8.44 0.88 -10.21
N SER A 239 -8.64 1.11 -11.50
CA SER A 239 -7.81 0.54 -12.55
C SER A 239 -6.49 1.29 -12.68
N GLY A 240 -5.42 0.60 -13.08
CA GLY A 240 -4.11 1.23 -13.30
C GLY A 240 -3.27 0.47 -14.31
N ILE A 241 -2.85 1.16 -15.37
CA ILE A 241 -2.03 0.61 -16.45
C ILE A 241 -0.57 1.03 -16.24
N PRO A 242 0.39 0.08 -16.18
CA PRO A 242 1.80 0.41 -16.05
C PRO A 242 2.31 1.03 -17.35
N VAL A 243 3.14 2.07 -17.23
CA VAL A 243 3.73 2.80 -18.36
C VAL A 243 5.23 2.99 -18.17
N ALA A 244 5.99 3.00 -19.26
CA ALA A 244 7.43 3.25 -19.22
C ALA A 244 7.77 4.71 -18.86
N SER A 245 6.88 5.66 -19.21
CA SER A 245 7.05 7.08 -18.97
C SER A 245 5.72 7.81 -18.87
N GLY A 246 5.69 8.97 -18.22
CA GLY A 246 4.44 9.67 -17.90
C GLY A 246 3.71 9.01 -16.74
N GLY A 247 2.38 9.14 -16.69
CA GLY A 247 1.56 8.61 -15.61
C GLY A 247 1.30 9.64 -14.49
N ASN A 248 0.29 9.34 -13.67
CA ASN A 248 -0.10 10.14 -12.50
C ASN A 248 0.37 9.52 -11.18
N TYR A 249 0.98 8.33 -11.20
CA TYR A 249 1.51 7.69 -10.01
C TYR A 249 2.84 6.98 -10.29
N THR A 250 3.77 7.01 -9.33
CA THR A 250 5.00 6.23 -9.33
C THR A 250 5.04 5.41 -8.05
N ASP A 251 5.17 4.10 -8.16
CA ASP A 251 5.25 3.22 -6.99
C ASP A 251 6.67 3.14 -6.40
N GLN A 252 6.80 2.44 -5.28
CA GLN A 252 8.08 2.30 -4.54
C GLN A 252 9.19 1.60 -5.34
N SER A 253 8.85 0.85 -6.40
CA SER A 253 9.83 0.24 -7.29
C SER A 253 10.30 1.17 -8.42
N GLY A 254 9.70 2.36 -8.52
CA GLY A 254 9.93 3.32 -9.60
C GLY A 254 9.06 3.07 -10.84
N GLN A 255 8.17 2.07 -10.82
CA GLN A 255 7.23 1.83 -11.91
C GLN A 255 6.18 2.93 -11.93
N ARG A 256 5.93 3.48 -13.12
CA ARG A 256 4.94 4.53 -13.36
C ARG A 256 3.62 3.97 -13.84
N TRP A 257 2.53 4.64 -13.50
CA TRP A 257 1.18 4.18 -13.76
C TRP A 257 0.31 5.31 -14.29
N VAL A 258 -0.53 5.01 -15.28
CA VAL A 258 -1.74 5.79 -15.54
C VAL A 258 -2.90 5.07 -14.88
N CYS A 259 -3.49 5.68 -13.87
CA CYS A 259 -4.47 5.02 -13.03
C CYS A 259 -5.62 5.94 -12.63
N ASP A 260 -6.75 5.31 -12.34
CA ASP A 260 -7.82 5.94 -11.61
C ASP A 260 -7.29 6.40 -10.25
N GLU A 261 -7.81 7.49 -9.71
CA GLU A 261 -7.40 7.98 -8.41
C GLU A 261 -8.57 8.54 -7.60
N VAL A 262 -8.41 8.53 -6.29
CA VAL A 262 -9.27 9.24 -5.35
C VAL A 262 -8.46 10.39 -4.78
N ASP A 263 -8.70 11.60 -5.26
CA ASP A 263 -8.10 12.82 -4.75
C ASP A 263 -8.98 13.36 -3.63
N LEU A 264 -8.59 13.07 -2.39
CA LEU A 264 -9.40 13.39 -1.22
C LEU A 264 -9.35 14.89 -0.88
N ALA A 265 -8.27 15.60 -1.23
CA ALA A 265 -8.16 17.03 -1.00
C ALA A 265 -9.03 17.84 -1.96
N ARG A 266 -9.05 17.48 -3.25
CA ARG A 266 -9.97 18.07 -4.24
C ARG A 266 -11.39 17.56 -4.09
N GLY A 267 -11.57 16.40 -3.45
CA GLY A 267 -12.88 15.81 -3.23
C GLY A 267 -13.45 15.17 -4.48
N VAL A 268 -12.63 14.52 -5.30
CA VAL A 268 -13.04 13.89 -6.57
C VAL A 268 -12.45 12.50 -6.75
N LYS A 269 -13.20 11.60 -7.40
CA LYS A 269 -12.68 10.39 -8.04
C LYS A 269 -12.36 10.74 -9.48
N VAL A 270 -11.17 10.42 -9.93
CA VAL A 270 -10.72 10.71 -11.30
C VAL A 270 -10.50 9.39 -12.02
N GLN A 271 -11.34 9.10 -13.00
CA GLN A 271 -11.18 7.96 -13.88
C GLN A 271 -10.25 8.32 -15.03
N ARG A 272 -9.20 7.52 -15.24
CA ARG A 272 -8.27 7.63 -16.37
C ARG A 272 -8.24 6.38 -17.22
N VAL A 273 -8.74 5.27 -16.70
CA VAL A 273 -8.74 3.99 -17.39
C VAL A 273 -10.18 3.57 -17.65
N LYS A 274 -10.48 3.25 -18.91
CA LYS A 274 -11.74 2.67 -19.31
C LYS A 274 -11.60 1.17 -19.45
N VAL A 275 -12.58 0.46 -18.89
CA VAL A 275 -12.76 -0.98 -19.09
C VAL A 275 -13.87 -1.20 -20.10
N LYS A 276 -13.60 -1.95 -21.15
CA LYS A 276 -14.58 -2.39 -22.14
C LYS A 276 -14.56 -3.90 -22.28
N GLU A 277 -15.72 -4.52 -22.17
CA GLU A 277 -15.93 -5.90 -22.60
C GLU A 277 -15.90 -5.96 -24.14
N LEU A 278 -15.13 -6.90 -24.69
CA LEU A 278 -15.06 -7.15 -26.11
C LEU A 278 -16.17 -8.15 -26.47
N SER A 279 -17.17 -7.69 -27.22
CA SER A 279 -18.34 -8.50 -27.56
C SER A 279 -18.29 -8.97 -29.01
N PRO A 280 -18.77 -10.18 -29.33
CA PRO A 280 -18.99 -10.59 -30.71
C PRO A 280 -20.02 -9.71 -31.45
N ASP A 281 -20.90 -9.03 -30.72
CA ASP A 281 -21.95 -8.14 -31.26
C ASP A 281 -21.44 -6.74 -31.59
N ASP A 282 -20.23 -6.37 -31.14
CA ASP A 282 -19.59 -5.14 -31.58
C ASP A 282 -19.44 -5.15 -33.12
N GLN A 283 -19.39 -3.96 -33.73
CA GLN A 283 -19.27 -3.77 -35.18
C GLN A 283 -17.84 -4.05 -35.68
N TRP A 284 -17.37 -5.28 -35.47
CA TRP A 284 -16.07 -5.73 -35.91
C TRP A 284 -15.99 -5.80 -37.44
N THR A 285 -14.88 -5.29 -37.97
CA THR A 285 -14.47 -5.45 -39.36
C THR A 285 -13.19 -6.28 -39.41
N TYR A 286 -12.96 -6.96 -40.53
CA TYR A 286 -11.77 -7.78 -40.76
C TYR A 286 -11.03 -7.29 -42.00
N GLN A 287 -9.72 -7.10 -41.87
CA GLN A 287 -8.84 -6.78 -42.97
C GLN A 287 -7.61 -7.70 -42.98
N LYS A 288 -7.39 -8.38 -44.10
CA LYS A 288 -6.12 -9.04 -44.39
C LYS A 288 -5.15 -8.03 -44.99
N LEU A 289 -4.04 -7.78 -44.32
CA LEU A 289 -3.03 -6.82 -44.78
C LEU A 289 -2.17 -7.41 -45.91
N ALA A 290 -1.45 -6.53 -46.62
CA ALA A 290 -0.56 -6.93 -47.72
C ALA A 290 0.57 -7.88 -47.28
N ASN A 291 1.00 -7.80 -46.02
CA ASN A 291 1.98 -8.71 -45.43
C ASN A 291 1.37 -10.02 -44.90
N GLY A 292 0.05 -10.22 -45.08
CA GLY A 292 -0.69 -11.41 -44.68
C GLY A 292 -1.30 -11.36 -43.28
N ASN A 293 -0.98 -10.35 -42.46
CA ASN A 293 -1.53 -10.23 -41.10
C ASN A 293 -3.06 -10.09 -41.12
N ASN A 294 -3.70 -10.58 -40.06
CA ASN A 294 -5.14 -10.51 -39.87
C ASN A 294 -5.46 -9.44 -38.82
N ASN A 295 -6.10 -8.35 -39.24
CA ASN A 295 -6.53 -7.29 -38.32
C ASN A 295 -8.05 -7.28 -38.17
N PHE A 296 -8.49 -7.17 -36.93
CA PHE A 296 -9.89 -7.00 -36.54
C PHE A 296 -10.05 -5.65 -35.85
N GLN A 297 -11.01 -4.85 -36.30
CA GLN A 297 -11.22 -3.48 -35.80
C GLN A 297 -12.66 -3.24 -35.40
N THR A 298 -12.87 -2.51 -34.31
CA THR A 298 -14.17 -1.94 -33.95
C THR A 298 -14.00 -0.52 -33.44
N HIS A 299 -15.04 0.30 -33.60
CA HIS A 299 -15.02 1.70 -33.21
C HIS A 299 -15.58 1.96 -31.81
N ILE A 300 -14.95 2.87 -31.08
CA ILE A 300 -15.47 3.50 -29.88
C ILE A 300 -16.39 4.63 -30.30
N ILE A 301 -17.67 4.51 -29.94
CA ILE A 301 -18.73 5.42 -30.38
C ILE A 301 -18.88 6.60 -29.41
N ASN A 302 -18.62 6.40 -28.11
CA ASN A 302 -18.74 7.45 -27.11
C ASN A 302 -17.50 8.36 -27.12
N ASN A 303 -17.69 9.65 -27.41
CA ASN A 303 -16.60 10.62 -27.48
C ASN A 303 -15.91 10.89 -26.14
N GLU A 304 -16.60 10.65 -25.02
CA GLU A 304 -16.02 10.79 -23.68
C GLU A 304 -15.08 9.62 -23.32
N GLU A 305 -15.18 8.52 -24.07
CA GLU A 305 -14.42 7.29 -23.85
C GLU A 305 -13.27 7.12 -24.85
N ILE A 306 -12.92 8.17 -25.59
CA ILE A 306 -11.84 8.10 -26.57
C ILE A 306 -10.52 7.79 -25.86
N ALA A 307 -9.73 6.90 -26.43
CA ALA A 307 -8.42 6.55 -25.91
C ALA A 307 -7.37 7.62 -26.20
N GLY A 308 -6.42 7.79 -25.29
CA GLY A 308 -5.22 8.58 -25.55
C GLY A 308 -4.35 7.97 -26.66
N LYS A 309 -3.62 8.80 -27.39
CA LYS A 309 -2.80 8.35 -28.52
C LYS A 309 -1.56 7.62 -28.02
N ALA A 310 -1.26 6.48 -28.62
CA ALA A 310 -0.04 5.70 -28.34
C ALA A 310 0.16 5.33 -26.86
N LEU A 311 -0.93 5.20 -26.10
CA LEU A 311 -0.87 4.76 -24.71
C LEU A 311 -1.06 3.23 -24.60
N PRO A 312 -0.43 2.58 -23.60
CA PRO A 312 -0.63 1.16 -23.37
C PRO A 312 -2.07 0.78 -23.03
N SER A 313 -2.41 -0.47 -23.32
CA SER A 313 -3.64 -1.13 -22.89
C SER A 313 -3.30 -2.46 -22.20
N ILE A 314 -4.24 -3.01 -21.44
CA ILE A 314 -4.15 -4.37 -20.88
C ILE A 314 -5.38 -5.13 -21.34
N CYS A 315 -5.25 -6.37 -21.80
CA CYS A 315 -6.38 -7.19 -22.22
C CYS A 315 -6.25 -8.60 -21.67
N SER A 316 -7.39 -9.23 -21.37
CA SER A 316 -7.41 -10.57 -20.79
C SER A 316 -6.97 -11.68 -21.76
N ILE A 317 -7.04 -11.47 -23.08
CA ILE A 317 -6.74 -12.49 -24.09
C ILE A 317 -5.57 -12.16 -25.02
N LEU A 318 -5.09 -10.93 -25.05
CA LEU A 318 -4.03 -10.49 -25.96
C LEU A 318 -3.10 -9.48 -25.29
N PRO A 319 -1.78 -9.54 -25.53
CA PRO A 319 -0.87 -8.58 -24.96
C PRO A 319 -0.90 -7.25 -25.72
N PHE A 320 -0.63 -6.15 -25.02
CA PHE A 320 -0.21 -4.92 -25.67
C PHE A 320 1.27 -5.01 -26.02
N LYS A 321 1.64 -4.58 -27.23
CA LYS A 321 3.04 -4.52 -27.67
C LYS A 321 3.40 -3.12 -28.18
N ASN A 322 2.60 -2.58 -29.09
CA ASN A 322 2.69 -1.22 -29.62
C ASN A 322 1.41 -0.91 -30.43
N VAL A 323 1.27 0.32 -30.93
CA VAL A 323 0.11 0.79 -31.73
C VAL A 323 0.34 0.78 -33.26
N ILE A 324 1.36 0.07 -33.75
CA ILE A 324 1.68 0.02 -35.18
C ILE A 324 0.67 -0.84 -35.92
N TRP A 325 -0.04 -0.26 -36.88
CA TRP A 325 -1.07 -0.95 -37.67
C TRP A 325 -0.54 -2.12 -38.51
N ASN A 326 0.49 -1.87 -39.33
CA ASN A 326 1.09 -2.85 -40.23
C ASN A 326 2.43 -3.37 -39.68
N ASP A 327 2.36 -4.10 -38.57
CA ASP A 327 3.53 -4.51 -37.78
C ASP A 327 4.18 -5.81 -38.29
N ASN A 328 5.41 -6.05 -37.82
CA ASN A 328 6.14 -7.30 -38.03
C ASN A 328 5.49 -8.46 -37.26
N ILE A 329 5.53 -9.67 -37.84
CA ILE A 329 4.99 -10.90 -37.24
C ILE A 329 5.52 -11.19 -35.82
N GLN A 330 6.75 -10.79 -35.49
CA GLN A 330 7.34 -10.96 -34.14
C GLN A 330 6.57 -10.16 -33.07
N ASN A 331 5.93 -9.06 -33.48
CA ASN A 331 5.13 -8.22 -32.61
C ASN A 331 3.65 -8.65 -32.58
N LEU A 332 3.33 -9.85 -33.04
CA LEU A 332 1.97 -10.42 -33.04
C LEU A 332 1.93 -11.72 -32.20
N PRO A 333 0.75 -12.14 -31.71
CA PRO A 333 -0.50 -11.38 -31.71
C PRO A 333 -0.45 -10.21 -30.71
N LYS A 334 -1.33 -9.23 -30.90
CA LYS A 334 -1.47 -8.07 -30.00
C LYS A 334 -2.85 -7.45 -30.07
N ILE A 335 -3.18 -6.65 -29.07
CA ILE A 335 -4.33 -5.75 -29.09
C ILE A 335 -3.93 -4.37 -28.57
N TYR A 336 -4.53 -3.33 -29.14
CA TYR A 336 -4.35 -1.96 -28.67
C TYR A 336 -5.59 -1.12 -28.96
N VAL A 337 -5.65 0.04 -28.31
CA VAL A 337 -6.64 1.07 -28.57
C VAL A 337 -5.92 2.32 -29.02
N TYR A 338 -6.39 2.92 -30.12
CA TYR A 338 -5.85 4.17 -30.65
C TYR A 338 -7.02 5.09 -30.99
N GLU A 339 -7.14 6.20 -30.26
CA GLU A 339 -8.26 7.14 -30.38
C GLU A 339 -9.63 6.45 -30.28
N LYS A 340 -10.30 6.26 -31.41
CA LYS A 340 -11.65 5.69 -31.52
C LYS A 340 -11.66 4.25 -32.00
N GLU A 341 -10.54 3.56 -32.02
CA GLU A 341 -10.45 2.24 -32.61
C GLU A 341 -9.76 1.26 -31.68
N ILE A 342 -10.38 0.09 -31.52
CA ILE A 342 -9.76 -1.08 -30.90
C ILE A 342 -9.31 -1.99 -32.04
N THR A 343 -8.03 -2.34 -32.06
CA THR A 343 -7.45 -3.23 -33.06
C THR A 343 -6.87 -4.47 -32.40
N ALA A 344 -7.34 -5.65 -32.81
CA ALA A 344 -6.70 -6.93 -32.54
C ALA A 344 -5.98 -7.42 -33.81
N SER A 345 -4.70 -7.76 -33.68
CA SER A 345 -3.84 -8.17 -34.79
C SER A 345 -3.26 -9.54 -34.55
N PHE A 346 -3.36 -10.42 -35.56
CA PHE A 346 -2.86 -11.79 -35.53
C PHE A 346 -1.90 -12.05 -36.70
N PRO A 347 -0.90 -12.92 -36.51
CA PRO A 347 0.05 -13.26 -37.55
C PRO A 347 -0.63 -14.00 -38.72
N PRO A 348 -0.02 -14.06 -39.92
CA PRO A 348 -0.63 -14.68 -41.11
C PRO A 348 -0.98 -16.16 -40.93
N SER A 349 -0.22 -16.87 -40.08
CA SER A 349 -0.40 -18.30 -39.78
C SER A 349 -1.43 -18.59 -38.68
N SER A 350 -2.07 -17.57 -38.11
CA SER A 350 -3.05 -17.74 -37.04
C SER A 350 -4.38 -18.29 -37.59
N GLU A 351 -5.09 -19.08 -36.78
CA GLU A 351 -6.45 -19.52 -37.08
C GLU A 351 -7.46 -18.37 -37.13
N TYR A 352 -7.19 -17.26 -36.41
CA TYR A 352 -7.99 -16.04 -36.40
C TYR A 352 -7.79 -15.26 -37.71
N SER A 353 -8.36 -15.81 -38.78
CA SER A 353 -8.20 -15.37 -40.17
C SER A 353 -9.53 -15.05 -40.87
N SER A 354 -10.62 -15.00 -40.11
CA SER A 354 -11.94 -14.56 -40.55
C SER A 354 -12.72 -13.92 -39.41
N LEU A 355 -13.70 -13.08 -39.76
CA LEU A 355 -14.55 -12.41 -38.78
C LEU A 355 -15.37 -13.41 -37.93
N GLU A 356 -15.79 -14.51 -38.53
CA GLU A 356 -16.55 -15.57 -37.87
C GLU A 356 -15.73 -16.23 -36.75
N VAL A 357 -14.50 -16.65 -37.04
CA VAL A 357 -13.63 -17.30 -36.04
C VAL A 357 -13.28 -16.33 -34.91
N PHE A 358 -13.00 -15.06 -35.22
CA PHE A 358 -12.72 -14.06 -34.20
C PHE A 358 -13.94 -13.74 -33.32
N LYS A 359 -15.14 -13.64 -33.89
CA LYS A 359 -16.37 -13.48 -33.10
C LYS A 359 -16.68 -14.72 -32.26
N GLN A 360 -16.36 -15.91 -32.76
CA GLN A 360 -16.50 -17.13 -31.98
C GLN A 360 -15.57 -17.12 -30.75
N LEU A 361 -14.32 -16.67 -30.90
CA LEU A 361 -13.41 -16.47 -29.76
C LEU A 361 -14.03 -15.55 -28.68
N LEU A 362 -14.60 -14.41 -29.07
CA LEU A 362 -15.23 -13.48 -28.13
C LEU A 362 -16.51 -14.04 -27.49
N THR A 363 -17.17 -15.00 -28.14
CA THR A 363 -18.30 -15.74 -27.58
C THR A 363 -17.83 -16.75 -26.53
N ASP A 364 -16.76 -17.49 -26.85
CA ASP A 364 -16.26 -18.59 -26.02
C ASP A 364 -15.48 -18.09 -24.80
N VAL A 365 -14.79 -16.96 -24.94
CA VAL A 365 -13.91 -16.39 -23.92
C VAL A 365 -14.34 -14.98 -23.57
N LYS A 366 -14.83 -14.79 -22.34
CA LYS A 366 -15.13 -13.46 -21.81
C LYS A 366 -13.86 -12.60 -21.83
N SER A 367 -13.89 -11.57 -22.67
CA SER A 367 -12.71 -10.78 -23.00
C SER A 367 -12.91 -9.33 -22.59
N VAL A 368 -11.92 -8.75 -21.90
CA VAL A 368 -11.96 -7.36 -21.47
C VAL A 368 -10.67 -6.65 -21.88
N ILE A 369 -10.79 -5.37 -22.22
CA ILE A 369 -9.66 -4.48 -22.47
C ILE A 369 -9.75 -3.24 -21.58
N TYR A 370 -8.61 -2.88 -21.00
CA TYR A 370 -8.35 -1.68 -20.23
C TYR A 370 -7.52 -0.75 -21.10
N TYR A 371 -7.94 0.50 -21.25
CA TYR A 371 -7.19 1.49 -22.00
C TYR A 371 -7.28 2.87 -21.37
N VAL A 372 -6.25 3.68 -21.59
CA VAL A 372 -6.18 5.03 -21.03
C VAL A 372 -7.07 5.97 -21.84
N LEU A 373 -7.92 6.72 -21.15
CA LEU A 373 -8.76 7.77 -21.71
C LEU A 373 -7.92 8.98 -22.17
N ALA A 374 -8.35 9.64 -23.24
CA ALA A 374 -7.75 10.87 -23.75
C ALA A 374 -7.96 12.05 -22.79
N ALA A 375 -9.10 12.08 -22.10
CA ALA A 375 -9.41 13.04 -21.06
C ALA A 375 -9.92 12.30 -19.81
N PRO A 376 -9.50 12.68 -18.60
CA PRO A 376 -10.00 12.08 -17.38
C PRO A 376 -11.48 12.44 -17.15
N ILE A 377 -12.21 11.53 -16.50
CA ILE A 377 -13.60 11.76 -16.07
C ILE A 377 -13.58 11.97 -14.55
N GLU A 378 -14.05 13.12 -14.09
CA GLU A 378 -14.11 13.44 -12.66
C GLU A 378 -15.52 13.27 -12.10
N THR A 379 -15.62 12.54 -10.99
CA THR A 379 -16.86 12.37 -10.23
C THR A 379 -16.66 12.92 -8.82
N PRO A 380 -17.46 13.89 -8.36
CA PRO A 380 -17.35 14.43 -7.01
C PRO A 380 -17.54 13.35 -5.93
N LEU A 381 -16.77 13.45 -4.85
CA LEU A 381 -17.00 12.68 -3.62
C LEU A 381 -18.26 13.16 -2.92
N THR A 382 -18.93 12.24 -2.24
CA THR A 382 -20.04 12.54 -1.36
C THR A 382 -19.57 13.33 -0.13
N THR A 383 -20.47 14.09 0.48
CA THR A 383 -20.20 14.82 1.72
C THR A 383 -19.71 13.91 2.84
N ALA A 384 -20.20 12.67 2.91
CA ALA A 384 -19.80 11.69 3.91
C ALA A 384 -18.35 11.21 3.70
N GLU A 385 -17.95 10.92 2.46
CA GLU A 385 -16.56 10.58 2.12
C GLU A 385 -15.60 11.73 2.47
N ILE A 386 -15.96 12.97 2.12
CA ILE A 386 -15.15 14.16 2.45
C ILE A 386 -15.04 14.36 3.97
N ALA A 387 -16.14 14.16 4.71
CA ALA A 387 -16.14 14.27 6.17
C ALA A 387 -15.27 13.19 6.82
N ALA A 388 -15.34 11.95 6.34
CA ALA A 388 -14.50 10.85 6.80
C ALA A 388 -13.01 11.17 6.60
N TYR A 389 -12.63 11.64 5.40
CA TYR A 389 -11.26 12.09 5.13
C TYR A 389 -10.81 13.22 6.07
N LYS A 390 -11.63 14.27 6.23
CA LYS A 390 -11.30 15.42 7.09
C LYS A 390 -11.17 15.07 8.57
N SER A 391 -11.71 13.93 8.99
CA SER A 391 -11.56 13.43 10.36
C SER A 391 -10.18 12.82 10.63
N LEU A 392 -9.48 12.38 9.57
CA LEU A 392 -8.17 11.76 9.69
C LEU A 392 -7.10 12.73 10.18
N ARG A 393 -6.24 12.24 11.05
CA ARG A 393 -5.05 12.95 11.52
C ARG A 393 -3.84 12.05 11.46
N THR A 394 -2.69 12.66 11.21
CA THR A 394 -1.42 12.00 11.53
C THR A 394 -1.31 11.79 13.03
N TYR A 395 -0.47 10.84 13.45
CA TYR A 395 0.05 10.76 14.80
C TYR A 395 1.33 11.58 14.92
N ARG A 396 1.68 12.00 16.14
CA ARG A 396 2.98 12.66 16.39
C ARG A 396 4.10 11.61 16.30
N GLY A 397 5.21 11.95 15.65
CA GLY A 397 6.29 10.99 15.38
C GLY A 397 6.05 10.28 14.04
N THR A 398 6.00 8.96 14.02
CA THR A 398 5.78 8.20 12.78
C THR A 398 4.30 7.84 12.63
N THR A 399 3.75 8.12 11.45
CA THR A 399 2.43 7.65 11.00
C THR A 399 2.60 6.72 9.82
N ILE A 400 1.91 5.59 9.81
CA ILE A 400 1.90 4.66 8.68
C ILE A 400 0.54 4.75 7.99
N VAL A 401 0.56 4.87 6.66
CA VAL A 401 -0.65 4.84 5.83
C VAL A 401 -0.57 3.65 4.88
N GLU A 402 -1.54 2.74 4.96
CA GLU A 402 -1.55 1.49 4.19
C GLU A 402 -2.91 1.27 3.54
N ALA A 403 -2.93 0.87 2.26
CA ALA A 403 -4.13 0.44 1.58
C ALA A 403 -4.14 -1.09 1.42
N ARG A 404 -5.16 -1.76 1.96
CA ARG A 404 -5.20 -3.25 2.01
C ARG A 404 -5.20 -3.92 0.64
N ASP A 405 -5.79 -3.28 -0.38
CA ASP A 405 -5.98 -3.87 -1.71
C ASP A 405 -4.88 -3.46 -2.70
N LYS A 406 -3.66 -3.24 -2.19
CA LYS A 406 -2.46 -2.90 -2.99
C LYS A 406 -2.57 -1.62 -3.84
N ALA A 407 -3.57 -0.79 -3.55
CA ALA A 407 -3.68 0.55 -4.10
C ALA A 407 -2.42 1.36 -3.79
N GLY A 408 -2.04 2.25 -4.69
CA GLY A 408 -0.98 3.21 -4.42
C GLY A 408 -1.45 4.29 -3.44
N ILE A 409 -0.54 4.83 -2.63
CA ILE A 409 -0.82 5.99 -1.76
C ILE A 409 0.17 7.10 -2.07
N SER A 410 -0.32 8.35 -2.03
CA SER A 410 0.48 9.56 -1.84
C SER A 410 -0.13 10.35 -0.69
N ALA A 411 0.67 10.74 0.29
CA ALA A 411 0.21 11.50 1.44
C ALA A 411 1.09 12.73 1.64
N THR A 412 0.45 13.90 1.72
CA THR A 412 1.10 15.16 2.10
C THR A 412 0.73 15.52 3.52
N TYR A 413 1.72 15.81 4.35
CA TYR A 413 1.53 16.07 5.78
C TYR A 413 2.48 17.13 6.32
N LYS A 414 2.15 17.65 7.51
CA LYS A 414 3.03 18.59 8.23
C LYS A 414 4.10 17.81 9.02
N CYS A 415 5.32 17.85 8.52
CA CYS A 415 6.52 17.28 9.15
C CYS A 415 7.16 18.31 10.11
N ASN A 416 7.65 17.85 11.25
CA ASN A 416 8.47 18.62 12.18
C ASN A 416 9.93 18.57 11.72
N THR A 417 10.40 19.65 11.09
CA THR A 417 11.73 19.69 10.49
C THR A 417 12.84 19.74 11.51
N LYS A 418 12.63 20.26 12.72
CA LYS A 418 13.64 20.21 13.79
C LYS A 418 13.88 18.79 14.29
N ALA A 419 12.82 17.98 14.39
CA ALA A 419 12.95 16.57 14.75
C ALA A 419 13.69 15.79 13.65
N ALA A 420 13.32 16.04 12.39
CA ALA A 420 14.00 15.44 11.23
C ALA A 420 15.49 15.84 11.14
N GLU A 421 15.82 17.13 11.28
CA GLU A 421 17.19 17.64 11.31
C GLU A 421 18.03 16.95 12.41
N LYS A 422 17.44 16.75 13.60
CA LYS A 422 18.12 16.06 14.71
C LYS A 422 18.40 14.59 14.38
N GLU A 423 17.45 13.89 13.79
CA GLU A 423 17.60 12.48 13.39
C GLU A 423 18.73 12.32 12.35
N VAL A 424 18.75 13.19 11.33
CA VAL A 424 19.82 13.20 10.31
C VAL A 424 21.18 13.47 10.93
N ASN A 425 21.29 14.42 11.86
CA ASN A 425 22.56 14.72 12.52
C ASN A 425 23.09 13.57 13.38
N ILE A 426 22.20 12.81 14.03
CA ILE A 426 22.57 11.61 14.79
C ILE A 426 23.10 10.54 13.83
N LEU A 427 22.36 10.24 12.76
CA LEU A 427 22.80 9.26 11.75
C LEU A 427 24.14 9.64 11.10
N HIS A 428 24.37 10.93 10.85
CA HIS A 428 25.64 11.41 10.33
C HIS A 428 26.77 11.19 11.33
N ALA A 429 26.55 11.48 12.62
CA ALA A 429 27.57 11.25 13.65
C ALA A 429 27.91 9.76 13.81
N ASP A 430 26.90 8.89 13.81
CA ASP A 430 27.08 7.44 13.89
C ASP A 430 27.88 6.90 12.69
N LEU A 431 27.55 7.36 11.47
CA LEU A 431 28.28 6.98 10.25
C LEU A 431 29.74 7.44 10.30
N MET A 432 30.00 8.67 10.77
CA MET A 432 31.37 9.18 10.90
C MET A 432 32.18 8.37 11.93
N ALA A 433 31.57 7.94 13.03
CA ALA A 433 32.21 7.07 14.01
C ALA A 433 32.53 5.67 13.43
N GLU A 434 31.61 5.08 12.67
CA GLU A 434 31.83 3.79 12.00
C GLU A 434 32.95 3.88 10.94
N MET A 435 33.04 5.00 10.22
CA MET A 435 34.14 5.25 9.29
C MET A 435 35.50 5.39 10.00
N GLU A 436 35.55 6.07 11.13
CA GLU A 436 36.78 6.22 11.93
C GLU A 436 37.25 4.87 12.48
N GLU A 437 36.34 4.03 12.98
CA GLU A 437 36.67 2.65 13.39
C GLU A 437 37.19 1.78 12.23
N LEU A 438 36.66 1.96 11.01
CA LEU A 438 37.15 1.25 9.82
C LEU A 438 38.54 1.74 9.38
N ASP A 439 38.79 3.04 9.44
CA ASP A 439 40.09 3.62 9.10
C ASP A 439 41.17 3.17 10.11
N GLU A 440 40.88 3.20 11.41
CA GLU A 440 41.79 2.69 12.45
C GLU A 440 42.12 1.20 12.28
N ASN A 441 41.15 0.38 11.87
CA ASN A 441 41.39 -1.04 11.59
C ASN A 441 42.11 -1.29 10.25
N SER A 442 42.11 -0.33 9.33
CA SER A 442 42.81 -0.43 8.05
C SER A 442 44.30 -0.08 8.15
N GLU A 443 44.72 0.70 9.15
CA GLU A 443 46.12 1.05 9.43
C GLU A 443 46.90 -0.06 10.17
N ILE A 444 46.21 -1.14 10.60
CA ILE A 444 46.81 -2.27 11.34
C ILE A 444 47.22 -3.44 10.41
N VAL A 445 47.12 -3.29 9.08
CA VAL A 445 47.48 -4.33 8.09
C VAL A 445 48.82 -4.09 7.40
#